data_AF-A0A8C0XGI4-F1
#
_entry.id   AF-A0A8C0XGI4-F1
#
_cell.length_a   1.000
_cell.length_b   1.000
_cell.length_c   1.000
_cell.angle_alpha   90.00
_cell.angle_beta   90.00
_cell.angle_gamma   90.00
#
_symmetry.space_group_name_H-M   'P 1'
#
loop_
_entity.id
_entity.type
_entity.pdbx_description
1 polymer ?
#
loop_
_entity_poly.entity_id
_entity_poly.type
_entity_poly.pdbx_seq_one_letter_code
_entity_poly.pdbx_strand_id
1 'polypeptide(L)'
;MRKLATGILSLLKVLLLLLPPAPAQDSTSTATPGSPLSFTEYERFFALLTPTWKAETTCRLRATHGCRNPTLVQLDQYENHGLVPDGAVCSDLPYASWFESFCQFTQYRCSNHVYYAKRVRCSQPVSILSPNTLKEVETASEASSTTMTSPMASHATGETSHLEDHNSQN
;
A
#
# COMPACT_ATOMS: atom_id res chain seq x y z
N MET A 1 -60.33 9.67 -52.80
CA MET A 1 -59.69 8.68 -51.89
C MET A 1 -58.39 9.27 -51.36
N ARG A 2 -58.20 9.24 -50.04
CA ARG A 2 -57.13 9.92 -49.30
C ARG A 2 -55.77 9.23 -49.51
N LYS A 3 -54.69 9.99 -49.70
CA LYS A 3 -53.31 9.53 -49.45
C LYS A 3 -52.54 10.65 -48.75
N LEU A 4 -52.71 10.71 -47.43
CA LEU A 4 -51.87 11.45 -46.52
C LEU A 4 -51.35 10.42 -45.52
N ALA A 5 -50.03 10.28 -45.41
CA ALA A 5 -49.28 9.59 -44.34
C ALA A 5 -48.17 8.68 -44.89
N THR A 6 -47.05 9.29 -45.28
CA THR A 6 -45.77 8.54 -45.34
C THR A 6 -44.53 9.39 -45.07
N GLY A 7 -44.66 10.73 -44.99
CA GLY A 7 -43.51 11.61 -44.70
C GLY A 7 -43.21 11.86 -43.22
N ILE A 8 -44.17 11.60 -42.32
CA ILE A 8 -44.08 12.05 -40.92
C ILE A 8 -43.33 11.04 -40.04
N LEU A 9 -43.29 9.76 -40.43
CA LEU A 9 -42.66 8.70 -39.63
C LEU A 9 -41.12 8.69 -39.71
N SER A 10 -40.55 9.24 -40.79
CA SER A 10 -39.09 9.27 -40.99
C SER A 10 -38.42 10.37 -40.16
N LEU A 11 -39.08 11.53 -40.00
CA LEU A 11 -38.57 12.65 -39.19
C LEU A 11 -38.54 12.34 -37.68
N LEU A 12 -39.52 11.59 -37.15
CA LEU A 12 -39.50 11.18 -35.74
C LEU A 12 -38.28 10.32 -35.41
N LYS A 13 -37.83 9.46 -36.34
CA LYS A 13 -36.73 8.53 -36.12
C LYS A 13 -35.37 9.23 -36.07
N VAL A 14 -35.21 10.36 -36.77
CA VAL A 14 -34.01 11.21 -36.72
C VAL A 14 -33.98 12.06 -35.45
N LEU A 15 -35.14 12.53 -34.97
CA LEU A 15 -35.22 13.35 -33.76
C LEU A 15 -34.90 12.57 -32.48
N LEU A 16 -35.18 11.25 -32.45
CA LEU A 16 -34.82 10.34 -31.35
C LEU A 16 -33.31 10.04 -31.24
N LEU A 17 -32.52 10.33 -32.28
CA LEU A 17 -31.06 10.16 -32.30
C LEU A 17 -30.28 11.40 -31.83
N LEU A 18 -30.99 12.51 -31.59
CA LEU A 18 -30.41 13.78 -31.10
C LEU A 18 -30.53 13.94 -29.57
N LEU A 19 -31.08 12.96 -28.86
CA LEU A 19 -31.05 12.99 -27.40
C LEU A 19 -29.60 12.70 -26.95
N PRO A 20 -28.92 13.65 -26.29
CA PRO A 20 -27.72 13.31 -25.57
C PRO A 20 -28.09 12.22 -24.55
N PRO A 21 -27.29 11.14 -24.42
CA PRO A 21 -27.48 10.25 -23.29
C PRO A 21 -27.46 11.12 -22.04
N ALA A 22 -28.50 11.01 -21.22
CA ALA A 22 -28.49 11.62 -19.89
C ALA A 22 -27.14 11.29 -19.27
N PRO A 23 -26.45 12.24 -18.61
CA PRO A 23 -25.27 11.90 -17.85
C PRO A 23 -25.72 10.80 -16.91
N ALA A 24 -25.26 9.57 -17.18
CA ALA A 24 -25.33 8.51 -16.21
C ALA A 24 -24.66 9.15 -15.01
N GLN A 25 -25.45 9.38 -13.97
CA GLN A 25 -24.92 9.79 -12.70
C GLN A 25 -24.08 8.58 -12.30
N ASP A 26 -22.81 8.60 -12.71
CA ASP A 26 -21.77 7.75 -12.16
C ASP A 26 -21.90 8.07 -10.70
N SER A 27 -22.52 7.13 -9.97
CA SER A 27 -22.78 7.24 -8.55
C SER A 27 -21.46 7.71 -8.00
N THR A 28 -21.38 8.99 -7.67
CA THR A 28 -20.21 9.55 -7.03
C THR A 28 -20.40 9.07 -5.60
N SER A 29 -20.17 7.76 -5.44
CA SER A 29 -19.68 7.17 -4.22
C SER A 29 -18.64 8.16 -3.77
N THR A 30 -18.91 8.82 -2.64
CA THR A 30 -17.98 9.78 -2.05
C THR A 30 -16.76 8.98 -1.66
N ALA A 31 -15.90 8.73 -2.64
CA ALA A 31 -14.77 7.85 -2.52
C ALA A 31 -13.88 8.50 -1.48
N THR A 32 -13.60 7.76 -0.40
CA THR A 32 -12.80 8.29 0.69
C THR A 32 -11.43 8.64 0.13
N PRO A 33 -10.97 9.91 0.24
CA PRO A 33 -9.64 10.28 -0.22
C PRO A 33 -8.59 9.36 0.40
N GLY A 34 -7.66 8.86 -0.41
CA GLY A 34 -6.63 7.93 0.06
C GLY A 34 -7.10 6.50 0.28
N SER A 35 -8.34 6.15 -0.07
CA SER A 35 -8.77 4.75 -0.18
C SER A 35 -8.35 4.13 -1.53
N PRO A 36 -8.12 2.81 -1.61
CA PRO A 36 -7.79 2.16 -2.86
C PRO A 36 -8.98 2.19 -3.82
N LEU A 37 -8.71 2.22 -5.12
CA LEU A 37 -9.74 2.11 -6.15
C LEU A 37 -10.52 0.80 -6.02
N SER A 38 -11.79 0.83 -6.40
CA SER A 38 -12.58 -0.37 -6.66
C SER A 38 -12.09 -1.11 -7.92
N PHE A 39 -12.60 -2.31 -8.15
CA PHE A 39 -12.23 -3.11 -9.32
C PHE A 39 -12.46 -2.36 -10.64
N THR A 40 -13.63 -1.75 -10.81
CA THR A 40 -14.01 -1.01 -12.03
C THR A 40 -13.22 0.29 -12.20
N GLU A 41 -12.89 0.96 -11.10
CA GLU A 41 -12.03 2.16 -11.12
C GLU A 41 -10.60 1.80 -11.54
N TYR A 42 -10.05 0.66 -11.08
CA TYR A 42 -8.75 0.18 -11.54
C TYR A 42 -8.73 -0.13 -13.05
N GLU A 43 -9.79 -0.70 -13.61
CA GLU A 43 -9.88 -0.92 -15.05
C GLU A 43 -9.78 0.39 -15.83
N ARG A 44 -10.53 1.42 -15.40
CA ARG A 44 -10.48 2.77 -16.00
C ARG A 44 -9.11 3.41 -15.81
N PHE A 45 -8.51 3.29 -14.63
CA PHE A 45 -7.17 3.81 -14.34
C PHE A 45 -6.10 3.16 -15.24
N PHE A 46 -6.06 1.83 -15.29
CA PHE A 46 -5.07 1.10 -16.09
C PHE A 46 -5.27 1.27 -17.60
N ALA A 47 -6.47 1.61 -18.06
CA ALA A 47 -6.68 2.00 -19.46
C ALA A 47 -5.81 3.21 -19.86
N LEU A 48 -5.52 4.14 -18.95
CA LEU A 48 -4.62 5.27 -19.21
C LEU A 48 -3.17 4.82 -19.43
N LEU A 49 -2.77 3.74 -18.77
CA LEU A 49 -1.42 3.14 -18.82
C LEU A 49 -1.32 2.00 -19.85
N THR A 50 -2.38 1.74 -20.59
CA THR A 50 -2.45 0.70 -21.63
C THR A 50 -2.30 1.34 -23.02
N PRO A 51 -1.52 0.74 -23.93
CA PRO A 51 -0.77 -0.52 -23.78
C PRO A 51 0.54 -0.34 -22.99
N THR A 52 1.20 -1.47 -22.68
CA THR A 52 2.34 -1.57 -21.75
C THR A 52 3.45 -0.53 -21.93
N TRP A 53 3.74 -0.06 -23.15
CA TRP A 53 4.76 0.97 -23.38
C TRP A 53 4.45 2.30 -22.65
N LYS A 54 3.18 2.62 -22.38
CA LYS A 54 2.80 3.79 -21.58
C LYS A 54 3.15 3.59 -20.10
N ALA A 55 2.91 2.39 -19.56
CA ALA A 55 3.33 2.03 -18.23
C ALA A 55 4.87 2.07 -18.11
N GLU A 56 5.59 1.51 -19.07
CA GLU A 56 7.05 1.57 -19.14
C GLU A 56 7.58 3.01 -19.17
N THR A 57 6.95 3.87 -19.97
CA THR A 57 7.32 5.30 -20.05
C THR A 57 7.12 6.00 -18.71
N THR A 58 5.99 5.74 -18.05
CA THR A 58 5.68 6.27 -16.71
C THR A 58 6.69 5.76 -15.67
N CYS A 59 7.05 4.49 -15.76
CA CYS A 59 8.04 3.87 -14.90
C CYS A 59 9.44 4.45 -15.11
N ARG A 60 9.84 4.73 -16.36
CA ARG A 60 11.10 5.42 -16.65
C ARG A 60 11.12 6.82 -16.04
N LEU A 61 10.02 7.57 -16.16
CA LEU A 61 9.89 8.89 -15.53
C LEU A 61 10.04 8.79 -14.00
N ARG A 62 9.45 7.76 -13.38
CA ARG A 62 9.59 7.51 -11.94
C ARG A 62 11.01 7.17 -11.54
N ALA A 63 11.71 6.36 -12.33
CA ALA A 63 13.10 6.00 -12.08
C ALA A 63 14.05 7.21 -12.16
N THR A 64 13.79 8.15 -13.08
CA THR A 64 14.69 9.30 -13.29
C THR A 64 14.37 10.52 -12.43
N HIS A 65 13.10 10.73 -12.07
CA HIS A 65 12.67 11.93 -11.32
C HIS A 65 12.11 11.62 -9.92
N GLY A 66 11.93 10.34 -9.58
CA GLY A 66 11.30 9.92 -8.35
C GLY A 66 9.80 10.25 -8.28
N CYS A 67 9.15 9.81 -7.21
CA CYS A 67 7.69 9.94 -7.04
C CYS A 67 7.20 11.40 -6.84
N ARG A 68 8.11 12.35 -6.58
CA ARG A 68 7.77 13.77 -6.38
C ARG A 68 7.64 14.55 -7.69
N ASN A 69 7.88 13.92 -8.84
CA ASN A 69 7.62 14.53 -10.13
C ASN A 69 6.13 14.93 -10.24
N PRO A 70 5.78 16.18 -10.60
CA PRO A 70 4.39 16.64 -10.60
C PRO A 70 3.42 15.78 -11.43
N THR A 71 3.87 15.26 -12.57
CA THR A 71 3.07 14.36 -13.41
C THR A 71 2.77 13.04 -12.71
N LEU A 72 3.75 12.50 -11.98
CA LEU A 72 3.56 11.27 -11.21
C LEU A 72 2.69 11.50 -9.97
N VAL A 73 2.84 12.65 -9.31
CA VAL A 73 1.97 13.02 -8.19
C VAL A 73 0.51 13.07 -8.63
N GLN A 74 0.22 13.66 -9.80
CA GLN A 74 -1.15 13.69 -10.34
C GLN A 74 -1.69 12.30 -10.64
N LEU A 75 -0.88 11.43 -11.24
CA LEU A 75 -1.27 10.05 -11.52
C LEU A 75 -1.50 9.25 -10.22
N ASP A 76 -0.61 9.41 -9.24
CA ASP A 76 -0.68 8.73 -7.94
C ASP A 76 -1.90 9.22 -7.14
N GLN A 77 -2.21 10.51 -7.19
CA GLN A 77 -3.45 11.05 -6.61
C GLN A 77 -4.67 10.46 -7.30
N TYR A 78 -4.67 10.35 -8.64
CA TYR A 78 -5.77 9.74 -9.38
C TYR A 78 -5.97 8.26 -9.01
N GLU A 79 -4.90 7.49 -8.79
CA GLU A 79 -4.97 6.10 -8.29
C GLU A 79 -5.49 6.01 -6.83
N ASN A 80 -5.54 7.11 -6.10
CA ASN A 80 -5.85 7.10 -4.66
C ASN A 80 -6.96 8.09 -4.29
N HIS A 81 -7.93 8.31 -5.19
CA HIS A 81 -9.07 9.20 -4.93
C HIS A 81 -8.66 10.62 -4.49
N GLY A 82 -7.65 11.17 -5.14
CA GLY A 82 -7.16 12.54 -4.94
C GLY A 82 -6.13 12.72 -3.83
N LEU A 83 -5.90 11.70 -2.99
CA LEU A 83 -4.94 11.78 -1.88
C LEU A 83 -4.03 10.56 -1.87
N VAL A 84 -2.73 10.74 -2.06
CA VAL A 84 -1.76 9.67 -1.87
C VAL A 84 -1.68 9.35 -0.37
N PRO A 85 -1.85 8.08 0.06
CA PRO A 85 -1.81 7.73 1.48
C PRO A 85 -0.44 7.99 2.08
N ASP A 86 -0.42 8.59 3.27
CA ASP A 86 0.77 8.69 4.10
C ASP A 86 1.01 7.35 4.80
N GLY A 87 2.22 6.80 4.62
CA GLY A 87 2.62 5.54 5.23
C GLY A 87 2.22 4.29 4.45
N ALA A 88 2.09 3.19 5.18
CA ALA A 88 2.06 1.86 4.61
C ALA A 88 0.83 1.57 3.74
N VAL A 89 1.02 0.78 2.69
CA VAL A 89 -0.03 0.35 1.77
C VAL A 89 0.03 -1.16 1.56
N CYS A 90 -1.12 -1.77 1.27
CA CYS A 90 -1.21 -3.19 0.95
C CYS A 90 -1.49 -3.40 -0.53
N SER A 91 -1.01 -4.51 -1.10
CA SER A 91 -1.19 -4.84 -2.51
C SER A 91 -1.85 -6.20 -2.74
N ASP A 92 -2.32 -6.45 -3.95
CA ASP A 92 -2.84 -7.73 -4.39
C ASP A 92 -1.75 -8.74 -4.82
N LEU A 93 -0.48 -8.41 -4.61
CA LEU A 93 0.64 -9.28 -4.97
C LEU A 93 0.80 -10.43 -3.96
N PRO A 94 1.03 -11.68 -4.43
CA PRO A 94 1.11 -12.85 -3.55
C PRO A 94 2.32 -12.83 -2.61
N TYR A 95 3.45 -12.26 -3.05
CA TYR A 95 4.73 -12.27 -2.29
C TYR A 95 5.16 -10.89 -1.80
N ALA A 96 4.36 -9.85 -2.06
CA ALA A 96 4.66 -8.47 -1.70
C ALA A 96 3.37 -7.76 -1.27
N SER A 97 2.73 -8.28 -0.24
CA SER A 97 1.39 -7.86 0.22
C SER A 97 1.38 -6.49 0.92
N TRP A 98 2.55 -5.94 1.27
CA TRP A 98 2.69 -4.69 2.00
C TRP A 98 3.93 -3.91 1.55
N PHE A 99 3.84 -2.59 1.60
CA PHE A 99 4.91 -1.64 1.35
C PHE A 99 4.86 -0.50 2.35
N GLU A 100 6.01 0.05 2.73
CA GLU A 100 6.12 1.18 3.67
C GLU A 100 5.50 2.49 3.15
N SER A 101 5.38 2.64 1.82
CA SER A 101 4.74 3.79 1.19
C SER A 101 4.17 3.46 -0.17
N PHE A 102 3.26 4.30 -0.65
CA PHE A 102 2.77 4.21 -2.04
C PHE A 102 3.88 4.41 -3.08
N CYS A 103 4.87 5.25 -2.76
CA CYS A 103 6.03 5.46 -3.61
C CYS A 103 6.90 4.20 -3.74
N GLN A 104 7.08 3.44 -2.65
CA GLN A 104 7.74 2.12 -2.66
C GLN A 104 6.97 1.11 -3.52
N PHE A 105 5.65 1.02 -3.33
CA PHE A 105 4.79 0.13 -4.10
C PHE A 105 4.86 0.38 -5.61
N THR A 106 4.75 1.64 -6.03
CA THR A 106 4.82 2.01 -7.45
C THR A 106 6.21 1.78 -8.06
N GLN A 107 7.29 2.01 -7.29
CA GLN A 107 8.64 1.64 -7.71
C GLN A 107 8.78 0.13 -7.89
N TYR A 108 8.27 -0.67 -6.94
CA TYR A 108 8.28 -2.12 -7.03
C TYR A 108 7.56 -2.61 -8.29
N ARG A 109 6.38 -2.04 -8.60
CA ARG A 109 5.63 -2.33 -9.84
C ARG A 109 6.48 -2.11 -11.09
N CYS A 110 7.22 -1.00 -11.11
CA CYS A 110 8.11 -0.67 -12.21
C CYS A 110 9.30 -1.62 -12.32
N SER A 111 10.02 -1.88 -11.22
CA SER A 111 11.21 -2.73 -11.23
C SER A 111 10.91 -4.20 -11.54
N ASN A 112 9.72 -4.69 -11.18
CA ASN A 112 9.32 -6.09 -11.40
C ASN A 112 8.39 -6.26 -12.61
N HIS A 113 8.12 -5.20 -13.37
CA HIS A 113 7.26 -5.21 -14.55
C HIS A 113 5.81 -5.68 -14.25
N VAL A 114 5.38 -5.58 -12.99
CA VAL A 114 4.00 -5.90 -12.55
C VAL A 114 3.14 -4.65 -12.63
N TYR A 115 3.07 -4.06 -13.82
CA TYR A 115 2.52 -2.73 -14.06
C TYR A 115 1.06 -2.55 -13.66
N TYR A 116 0.29 -3.62 -13.53
CA TYR A 116 -1.15 -3.57 -13.23
C TYR A 116 -1.50 -4.17 -11.86
N ALA A 117 -0.50 -4.33 -10.97
CA ALA A 117 -0.76 -4.68 -9.58
C ALA A 117 -1.54 -3.57 -8.88
N LYS A 118 -2.49 -3.95 -8.03
CA LYS A 118 -3.47 -3.05 -7.40
C LYS A 118 -3.12 -2.83 -5.94
N ARG A 119 -3.33 -1.61 -5.45
CA ARG A 119 -3.44 -1.37 -4.00
C ARG A 119 -4.77 -1.93 -3.51
N VAL A 120 -4.75 -2.62 -2.38
CA VAL A 120 -5.94 -3.16 -1.71
C VAL A 120 -6.04 -2.60 -0.29
N ARG A 121 -7.22 -2.77 0.32
CA ARG A 121 -7.37 -2.46 1.75
C ARG A 121 -6.55 -3.46 2.55
N CYS A 122 -5.81 -2.98 3.54
CA CYS A 122 -5.08 -3.84 4.46
C CYS A 122 -6.07 -4.65 5.32
N SER A 123 -5.86 -5.96 5.42
CA SER A 123 -6.72 -6.90 6.15
C SER A 123 -6.62 -6.76 7.67
N GLN A 124 -5.54 -6.14 8.16
CA GLN A 124 -5.36 -5.78 9.55
C GLN A 124 -5.04 -4.27 9.63
N PRO A 125 -5.43 -3.57 10.71
CA PRO A 125 -4.89 -2.25 10.96
C PRO A 125 -3.37 -2.41 10.94
N VAL A 126 -2.69 -1.63 10.11
CA VAL A 126 -1.22 -1.64 10.03
C VAL A 126 -0.71 -0.93 11.28
N SER A 127 -0.91 -1.57 12.44
CA SER A 127 -0.24 -1.24 13.68
C SER A 127 1.21 -1.61 13.45
N ILE A 128 1.95 -0.64 12.92
CA ILE A 128 3.37 -0.41 13.16
C ILE A 128 4.10 -1.71 13.48
N LEU A 129 4.63 -2.39 12.45
CA LEU A 129 5.85 -3.19 12.64
C LEU A 129 6.95 -2.20 13.03
N SER A 130 6.90 -1.75 14.28
CA SER A 130 8.00 -1.08 14.94
C SER A 130 9.02 -2.19 15.14
N PRO A 131 10.30 -2.01 14.76
CA PRO A 131 11.35 -3.02 14.97
C PRO A 131 11.53 -3.46 16.44
N ASN A 132 10.83 -2.83 17.39
CA ASN A 132 11.02 -3.01 18.82
C ASN A 132 10.18 -4.12 19.47
N THR A 133 9.19 -4.73 18.80
CA THR A 133 8.37 -5.79 19.43
C THR A 133 8.92 -7.21 19.28
N LEU A 134 10.00 -7.42 18.50
CA LEU A 134 10.66 -8.74 18.40
C LEU A 134 11.55 -9.09 19.60
N LYS A 135 11.69 -8.21 20.61
CA LYS A 135 12.46 -8.50 21.83
C LYS A 135 11.63 -8.95 23.03
N GLU A 136 10.30 -9.03 22.93
CA GLU A 136 9.43 -9.29 24.09
C GLU A 136 8.54 -10.53 23.90
N VAL A 137 9.04 -11.54 23.20
CA VAL A 137 8.39 -12.88 23.12
C VAL A 137 9.32 -14.00 23.57
N GLU A 138 10.56 -13.72 23.98
CA GLU A 138 11.49 -14.74 24.48
C GLU A 138 11.62 -14.77 26.02
N THR A 139 11.04 -13.81 26.74
CA THR A 139 11.14 -13.71 28.22
C THR A 139 9.90 -14.17 28.99
N ALA A 140 8.86 -14.69 28.32
CA ALA A 140 7.63 -15.12 28.97
C ALA A 140 7.50 -16.64 29.16
N SER A 141 8.60 -17.40 29.06
CA SER A 141 8.58 -18.85 29.23
C SER A 141 9.66 -19.37 30.19
N GLU A 142 9.69 -18.86 31.42
CA GLU A 142 10.22 -19.67 32.53
C GLU A 142 9.66 -19.19 33.87
N ALA A 143 8.40 -19.53 34.14
CA ALA A 143 7.85 -19.48 35.48
C ALA A 143 6.88 -20.64 35.69
N SER A 144 7.41 -21.82 36.05
CA SER A 144 6.66 -22.77 36.86
C SER A 144 7.56 -23.74 37.62
N SER A 145 7.49 -23.62 38.95
CA SER A 145 7.79 -24.62 39.99
C SER A 145 9.26 -25.05 40.15
N THR A 146 9.86 -25.04 41.35
CA THR A 146 9.33 -25.66 42.56
C THR A 146 10.04 -25.17 43.82
N THR A 147 9.26 -24.95 44.88
CA THR A 147 9.65 -24.78 46.28
C THR A 147 10.44 -25.99 46.82
N MET A 148 11.53 -25.78 47.56
CA MET A 148 11.76 -26.27 48.95
C MET A 148 13.22 -26.10 49.44
N THR A 149 13.33 -25.39 50.56
CA THR A 149 14.16 -25.63 51.76
C THR A 149 15.70 -25.46 51.72
N SER A 150 16.14 -24.52 52.57
CA SER A 150 17.51 -24.21 53.01
C SER A 150 18.21 -25.36 53.74
N PRO A 151 19.55 -25.39 53.77
CA PRO A 151 20.22 -25.23 55.07
C PRO A 151 21.47 -24.32 55.06
N MET A 152 21.73 -23.71 56.23
CA MET A 152 22.94 -22.95 56.60
C MET A 152 24.10 -23.86 57.07
N ALA A 153 25.29 -23.22 57.16
CA ALA A 153 26.51 -23.56 57.91
C ALA A 153 27.54 -24.44 57.15
N SER A 154 28.87 -24.23 57.19
CA SER A 154 29.75 -23.28 57.90
C SER A 154 31.21 -23.43 57.40
N HIS A 155 31.98 -22.33 57.48
CA HIS A 155 33.45 -22.19 57.68
C HIS A 155 34.48 -22.98 56.82
N ALA A 156 35.43 -22.26 56.20
CA ALA A 156 36.83 -22.17 56.69
C ALA A 156 37.71 -21.21 55.86
N THR A 157 38.76 -20.74 56.53
CA THR A 157 39.66 -19.58 56.34
C THR A 157 40.84 -19.80 55.37
N GLY A 158 41.41 -18.69 54.86
CA GLY A 158 42.83 -18.55 54.42
C GLY A 158 42.97 -18.28 52.93
N GLU A 159 43.75 -17.35 52.39
CA GLU A 159 44.79 -16.46 52.90
C GLU A 159 45.06 -15.38 51.81
N THR A 160 45.58 -14.25 52.24
CA THR A 160 45.99 -13.04 51.50
C THR A 160 47.19 -13.21 50.56
N SER A 161 47.18 -12.52 49.41
CA SER A 161 48.30 -11.70 48.89
C SER A 161 47.80 -10.88 47.68
N HIS A 162 47.83 -9.54 47.71
CA HIS A 162 48.91 -8.65 47.23
C HIS A 162 49.24 -8.91 45.73
N LEU A 163 49.21 -7.99 44.77
CA LEU A 163 49.50 -6.55 44.76
C LEU A 163 48.98 -5.92 43.44
N GLU A 164 48.81 -4.60 43.47
CA GLU A 164 48.67 -3.60 42.38
C GLU A 164 49.64 -3.83 41.17
N ASP A 165 49.52 -3.26 39.95
CA ASP A 165 49.15 -1.90 39.57
C ASP A 165 49.09 -1.71 38.03
N HIS A 166 48.33 -0.69 37.58
CA HIS A 166 48.52 0.24 36.44
C HIS A 166 48.95 -0.19 34.99
N ASN A 167 48.28 0.46 34.00
CA ASN A 167 48.85 1.33 32.92
C ASN A 167 48.08 1.18 31.57
N SER A 168 47.16 2.09 31.21
CA SER A 168 47.30 3.34 30.42
C SER A 168 47.54 3.19 28.91
N GLN A 169 46.74 3.97 28.16
CA GLN A 169 46.80 4.41 26.76
C GLN A 169 47.77 3.74 25.76
N ASN A 170 47.22 3.37 24.60
CA ASN A 170 47.55 4.02 23.33
C ASN A 170 46.35 3.96 22.36
#